data_AF-A0A3M1FNJ6-F1
#
_entry.id   AF-A0A3M1FNJ6-F1
#
_cell.length_a   1.000
_cell.length_b   1.000
_cell.length_c   1.000
_cell.angle_alpha   90.00
_cell.angle_beta   90.00
_cell.angle_gamma   90.00
#
_symmetry.space_group_name_H-M   'P 1'
#
loop_
_entity.id
_entity.type
_entity.pdbx_description
1 polymer ?
#
loop_
_entity_poly.entity_id
_entity_poly.type
_entity_poly.pdbx_seq_one_letter_code
_entity_poly.pdbx_strand_id
1 'polypeptide(L)'
;GGPYQVNCEGYFTRVFLLGVNSFDPDFNLLSFNWDSTCLESTMYNGTTSAPTLYLAKPGRGEQQECSATLTVSDGEEISQCSAQITALPCQLDCAGVPFGDTQVDQCGVCGGNNACLDCEGVPFGPKRVDKCGVCGGDNSCLDCEGTPFGTKQVDQCGVCGGDNSTCLSGCVTQNIEDVINPINRTLLTLRDVYGRALRRYREAAEAAKVSNIDKVRRQVTKRLKRISFRYPKKFNLDFSLLTKTTVLTCSEQVTACAVEDRIDAINSLKALVESWEKGTIKMVRRALRLGAAKSESRKRIRRAKRLKARFLQFLNSVPRFNSNCQGATPPSV
;
A
#
# COMPACT_ATOMS: atom_id res chain seq x y z
N GLY A 1 -14.62 76.77 -34.75
CA GLY A 1 -15.62 76.04 -35.53
C GLY A 1 -16.31 74.99 -34.68
N GLY A 2 -17.28 75.38 -33.85
CA GLY A 2 -18.12 74.47 -33.07
C GLY A 2 -19.61 74.78 -33.30
N PRO A 3 -20.54 74.13 -32.56
CA PRO A 3 -20.33 73.27 -31.39
C PRO A 3 -19.65 71.92 -31.71
N TYR A 4 -19.04 71.31 -30.69
CA TYR A 4 -18.35 70.02 -30.78
C TYR A 4 -19.19 68.94 -30.10
N GLN A 5 -19.63 67.94 -30.86
CA GLN A 5 -20.23 66.72 -30.31
C GLN A 5 -19.27 65.56 -30.57
N VAL A 6 -18.80 64.93 -29.50
CA VAL A 6 -17.84 63.83 -29.59
C VAL A 6 -18.36 62.60 -28.88
N ASN A 7 -18.15 61.44 -29.51
CA ASN A 7 -18.36 60.16 -28.86
C ASN A 7 -17.11 59.84 -28.04
N CYS A 8 -17.32 59.14 -26.93
CA CYS A 8 -16.19 58.66 -26.15
C CYS A 8 -15.30 57.70 -26.96
N GLU A 9 -13.98 57.81 -26.78
CA GLU A 9 -12.95 56.99 -27.46
C GLU A 9 -12.20 56.03 -26.52
N GLY A 10 -12.70 55.79 -25.30
CA GLY A 10 -12.04 54.98 -24.26
C GLY A 10 -11.74 55.80 -23.00
N TYR A 11 -10.61 55.52 -22.34
CA TYR A 11 -10.19 56.24 -21.14
C TYR A 11 -10.07 57.76 -21.31
N PHE A 12 -9.71 58.21 -22.52
CA PHE A 12 -9.68 59.62 -22.88
C PHE A 12 -10.44 59.83 -24.18
N THR A 13 -11.23 60.90 -24.23
CA THR A 13 -11.93 61.34 -25.43
C THR A 13 -11.22 62.55 -26.00
N ARG A 14 -10.85 62.51 -27.29
CA ARG A 14 -10.18 63.62 -27.96
C ARG A 14 -11.19 64.54 -28.62
N VAL A 15 -10.98 65.84 -28.46
CA VAL A 15 -11.72 66.89 -29.16
C VAL A 15 -10.71 67.70 -29.97
N PHE A 16 -10.83 67.65 -31.29
CA PHE A 16 -10.03 68.46 -32.20
C PHE A 16 -10.65 69.86 -32.32
N LEU A 17 -9.98 70.86 -31.75
CA LEU A 17 -10.45 72.24 -31.79
C LEU A 17 -9.88 72.94 -33.03
N LEU A 18 -10.67 73.82 -33.64
CA LEU A 18 -10.34 74.44 -34.92
C LEU A 18 -10.48 75.95 -34.86
N GLY A 19 -9.33 76.63 -34.92
CA GLY A 19 -9.15 78.08 -35.03
C GLY A 19 -8.51 78.51 -36.35
N VAL A 20 -8.36 77.59 -37.32
CA VAL A 20 -7.68 77.81 -38.60
C VAL A 20 -8.29 78.88 -39.51
N ASN A 21 -9.55 79.26 -39.28
CA ASN A 21 -10.23 80.33 -40.03
C ASN A 21 -10.05 81.72 -39.40
N SER A 22 -9.16 81.85 -38.41
CA SER A 22 -8.79 83.15 -37.86
C SER A 22 -8.00 83.91 -38.91
N PHE A 23 -8.39 85.15 -39.17
CA PHE A 23 -7.84 85.96 -40.25
C PHE A 23 -7.60 87.37 -39.73
N ASP A 24 -6.44 87.91 -40.08
CA ASP A 24 -6.07 89.30 -39.82
C ASP A 24 -6.11 90.08 -41.15
N PRO A 25 -6.93 91.13 -41.28
CA PRO A 25 -7.02 91.94 -42.50
C PRO A 25 -5.70 92.60 -42.92
N ASP A 26 -4.82 92.88 -41.96
CA ASP A 26 -3.53 93.54 -42.15
C ASP A 26 -2.38 92.54 -42.36
N PHE A 27 -2.70 91.24 -42.36
CA PHE A 27 -1.80 90.10 -42.55
C PHE A 27 -0.71 89.99 -41.47
N ASN A 28 -0.98 90.48 -40.26
CA ASN A 28 -0.12 90.29 -39.10
C ASN A 28 -0.08 88.82 -38.66
N LEU A 29 1.02 88.41 -38.02
CA LEU A 29 1.17 87.05 -37.53
C LEU A 29 0.27 86.82 -36.30
N LEU A 30 -0.64 85.87 -36.41
CA LEU A 30 -1.58 85.54 -35.33
C LEU A 30 -0.95 84.63 -34.27
N SER A 31 -1.17 85.00 -33.01
CA SER A 31 -0.98 84.17 -31.82
C SER A 31 -2.31 83.56 -31.38
N PHE A 32 -2.26 82.32 -30.90
CA PHE A 32 -3.44 81.59 -30.43
C PHE A 32 -3.25 81.25 -28.96
N ASN A 33 -4.33 81.30 -28.19
CA ASN A 33 -4.37 80.77 -26.84
C ASN A 33 -5.75 80.15 -26.60
N TRP A 34 -5.75 78.92 -26.13
CA TRP A 34 -6.96 78.15 -25.89
C TRP A 34 -7.12 77.85 -24.41
N ASP A 35 -8.35 77.96 -23.94
CA ASP A 35 -8.74 77.61 -22.58
C ASP A 35 -10.01 76.74 -22.60
N SER A 36 -10.24 75.97 -21.54
CA SER A 36 -11.38 75.08 -21.45
C SER A 36 -11.99 75.04 -20.05
N THR A 37 -13.32 75.01 -20.00
CA THR A 37 -14.08 74.81 -18.76
C THR A 37 -14.32 73.32 -18.44
N CYS A 38 -13.79 72.41 -19.27
CA CYS A 38 -13.97 70.97 -19.07
C CYS A 38 -13.15 70.50 -17.86
N LEU A 39 -13.84 69.96 -16.85
CA LEU A 39 -13.22 69.29 -15.69
C LEU A 39 -12.34 68.11 -16.10
N GLU A 40 -11.21 67.91 -15.40
CA GLU A 40 -10.24 66.84 -15.67
C GLU A 40 -9.87 66.73 -17.16
N SER A 41 -9.57 67.89 -17.77
CA SER A 41 -9.14 67.98 -19.16
C SER A 41 -7.70 68.46 -19.28
N THR A 42 -7.05 68.04 -20.36
CA THR A 42 -5.68 68.45 -20.69
C THR A 42 -5.64 68.94 -22.12
N MET A 43 -5.09 70.12 -22.34
CA MET A 43 -4.97 70.71 -23.68
C MET A 43 -3.56 70.54 -24.23
N TYR A 44 -3.46 69.95 -25.43
CA TYR A 44 -2.21 69.77 -26.14
C TYR A 44 -2.10 70.74 -27.31
N ASN A 45 -0.92 71.37 -27.48
CA ASN A 45 -0.68 72.42 -28.47
C ASN A 45 -1.63 73.63 -28.37
N GLY A 46 -2.05 74.00 -27.15
CA GLY A 46 -3.03 75.07 -26.88
C GLY A 46 -2.66 76.48 -27.37
N THR A 47 -1.47 76.67 -27.93
CA THR A 47 -1.03 77.94 -28.55
C THR A 47 -1.03 77.90 -30.08
N THR A 48 -1.64 76.87 -30.67
CA THR A 48 -1.74 76.69 -32.13
C THR A 48 -3.16 76.92 -32.62
N SER A 49 -3.32 77.02 -33.94
CA SER A 49 -4.64 77.14 -34.58
C SER A 49 -5.45 75.84 -34.55
N ALA A 50 -4.86 74.70 -34.16
CA ALA A 50 -5.52 73.39 -34.12
C ALA A 50 -5.03 72.50 -32.95
N PRO A 51 -5.38 72.83 -31.69
CA PRO A 51 -5.04 72.00 -30.54
C PRO A 51 -5.97 70.78 -30.39
N THR A 52 -5.54 69.84 -29.56
CA THR A 52 -6.36 68.69 -29.14
C THR A 52 -6.64 68.79 -27.65
N LEU A 53 -7.91 68.75 -27.27
CA LEU A 53 -8.35 68.67 -25.88
C LEU A 53 -8.65 67.20 -25.53
N TYR A 54 -8.07 66.71 -24.44
CA TYR A 54 -8.32 65.36 -23.91
C TYR A 54 -9.26 65.44 -22.72
N LEU A 55 -10.36 64.69 -22.75
CA LEU A 55 -11.37 64.61 -21.69
C LEU A 55 -11.32 63.24 -21.01
N ALA A 56 -11.12 63.20 -19.68
CA ALA A 56 -11.06 61.94 -18.92
C ALA A 56 -12.43 61.46 -18.40
N LYS A 57 -13.36 62.39 -18.13
CA LYS A 57 -14.67 62.07 -17.52
C LYS A 57 -15.59 61.17 -18.37
N PRO A 58 -15.71 61.38 -19.70
CA PRO A 58 -16.48 60.48 -20.56
C PRO A 58 -16.04 59.02 -20.44
N GLY A 59 -14.71 58.80 -20.34
CA GLY A 59 -14.07 57.50 -20.13
C GLY A 59 -14.39 56.82 -18.80
N ARG A 60 -14.95 57.54 -17.83
CA ARG A 60 -15.42 57.01 -16.54
C ARG A 60 -16.95 56.85 -16.49
N GLY A 61 -17.63 56.99 -17.63
CA GLY A 61 -19.08 56.90 -17.73
C GLY A 61 -19.83 58.17 -17.33
N GLU A 62 -19.14 59.31 -17.19
CA GLU A 62 -19.76 60.61 -16.91
C GLU A 62 -19.91 61.45 -18.18
N GLN A 63 -21.13 61.87 -18.51
CA GLN A 63 -21.36 62.85 -19.58
C GLN A 63 -20.65 64.16 -19.22
N GLN A 64 -20.04 64.81 -20.21
CA GLN A 64 -19.39 66.09 -20.00
C GLN A 64 -19.95 67.16 -20.95
N GLU A 65 -20.42 68.26 -20.35
CA GLU A 65 -20.85 69.46 -21.04
C GLU A 65 -20.01 70.64 -20.55
N CYS A 66 -19.32 71.29 -21.48
CA CYS A 66 -18.37 72.37 -21.19
C CYS A 66 -18.15 73.21 -22.44
N SER A 67 -17.22 74.16 -22.38
CA SER A 67 -16.86 75.01 -23.51
C SER A 67 -15.35 75.13 -23.67
N ALA A 68 -14.90 75.33 -24.90
CA ALA A 68 -13.56 75.81 -25.20
C ALA A 68 -13.62 77.24 -25.70
N THR A 69 -12.68 78.06 -25.23
CA THR A 69 -12.54 79.47 -25.60
C THR A 69 -11.23 79.64 -26.35
N LEU A 70 -11.30 80.20 -27.56
CA LEU A 70 -10.15 80.62 -28.34
C LEU A 70 -9.96 82.12 -28.17
N THR A 71 -8.73 82.52 -27.84
CA THR A 71 -8.24 83.89 -27.91
C THR A 71 -7.23 83.99 -29.03
N VAL A 72 -7.43 84.93 -29.95
CA VAL A 72 -6.51 85.23 -31.05
C VAL A 72 -6.03 86.67 -30.88
N SER A 73 -4.74 86.90 -31.09
CA SER A 73 -4.16 88.25 -31.08
C SER A 73 -3.08 88.38 -32.14
N ASP A 74 -3.02 89.53 -32.78
CA ASP A 74 -1.96 89.92 -33.73
C ASP A 74 -0.89 90.82 -33.08
N GLY A 75 -1.06 91.18 -31.81
CA GLY A 75 -0.19 92.08 -31.05
C GLY A 75 -0.76 93.49 -30.86
N GLU A 76 -1.80 93.87 -31.61
CA GLU A 76 -2.49 95.15 -31.49
C GLU A 76 -3.93 94.95 -31.01
N GLU A 77 -4.64 93.97 -31.57
CA GLU A 77 -6.00 93.61 -31.21
C GLU A 77 -6.10 92.19 -30.64
N ILE A 78 -7.20 91.94 -29.92
CA ILE A 78 -7.54 90.64 -29.34
C ILE A 78 -8.99 90.33 -29.70
N SER A 79 -9.22 89.14 -30.24
CA SER A 79 -10.55 88.60 -30.50
C SER A 79 -10.75 87.27 -29.78
N GLN A 80 -11.96 87.05 -29.26
CA GLN A 80 -12.31 85.84 -28.52
C GLN A 80 -13.60 85.22 -29.03
N CYS A 81 -13.63 83.89 -29.09
CA CYS A 81 -14.84 83.13 -29.33
C CYS A 81 -14.89 81.87 -28.48
N SER A 82 -16.10 81.43 -28.12
CA SER A 82 -16.31 80.20 -27.36
C SER A 82 -17.24 79.24 -28.10
N ALA A 83 -17.00 77.95 -27.95
CA ALA A 83 -17.83 76.89 -28.51
C ALA A 83 -18.15 75.84 -27.45
N GLN A 84 -19.39 75.33 -27.49
CA GLN A 84 -19.85 74.26 -26.60
C GLN A 84 -19.25 72.91 -27.02
N ILE A 85 -18.95 72.07 -26.04
CA ILE A 85 -18.45 70.70 -26.16
C ILE A 85 -19.42 69.80 -25.40
N THR A 86 -19.98 68.81 -26.08
CA THR A 86 -20.79 67.74 -25.50
C THR A 86 -20.10 66.41 -25.78
N ALA A 87 -19.66 65.73 -24.73
CA ALA A 87 -19.06 64.40 -24.80
C ALA A 87 -19.95 63.38 -24.10
N LEU A 88 -20.38 62.35 -24.85
CA LEU A 88 -21.23 61.28 -24.34
C LEU A 88 -20.43 60.31 -23.45
N PRO A 89 -21.02 59.77 -22.37
CA PRO A 89 -20.37 58.78 -21.53
C PRO A 89 -20.21 57.45 -22.27
N CYS A 90 -19.15 56.71 -21.96
CA CYS A 90 -18.98 55.34 -22.44
C CYS A 90 -19.24 54.32 -21.33
N GLN A 91 -19.84 53.20 -21.74
CA GLN A 91 -19.77 51.96 -20.98
C GLN A 91 -18.55 51.21 -21.46
N LEU A 92 -17.47 51.24 -20.67
CA LEU A 92 -16.27 50.46 -20.96
C LEU A 92 -16.47 49.03 -20.45
N ASP A 93 -16.02 48.05 -21.24
CA ASP A 93 -15.81 46.71 -20.73
C ASP A 93 -14.60 46.67 -19.78
N CYS A 94 -14.33 45.52 -19.16
CA CYS A 94 -13.21 45.45 -18.21
C CYS A 94 -11.82 45.66 -18.84
N ALA A 95 -11.70 45.58 -20.17
CA ALA A 95 -10.47 45.83 -20.92
C ALA A 95 -10.32 47.30 -21.33
N GLY A 96 -11.30 48.14 -20.98
CA GLY A 96 -11.33 49.56 -21.36
C GLY A 96 -11.82 49.80 -22.78
N VAL A 97 -12.47 48.81 -23.40
CA VAL A 97 -13.03 48.93 -24.76
C VAL A 97 -14.44 49.51 -24.65
N PRO A 98 -14.73 50.66 -25.31
CA PRO A 98 -16.08 51.19 -25.37
C PRO A 98 -17.07 50.20 -25.97
N PHE A 99 -18.15 49.92 -25.25
CA PHE A 99 -19.22 48.98 -25.62
C PHE A 99 -18.72 47.55 -25.90
N GLY A 100 -17.56 47.18 -25.34
CA GLY A 100 -17.09 45.79 -25.37
C GLY A 100 -17.94 44.88 -24.48
N ASP A 101 -17.79 43.58 -24.66
CA ASP A 101 -18.49 42.54 -23.91
C ASP A 101 -17.57 41.76 -22.94
N THR A 102 -16.29 42.13 -22.85
CA THR A 102 -15.32 41.46 -21.98
C THR A 102 -15.68 41.66 -20.51
N GLN A 103 -15.83 40.55 -19.78
CA GLN A 103 -16.17 40.56 -18.37
C GLN A 103 -15.00 40.10 -17.49
N VAL A 104 -15.06 40.53 -16.23
CA VAL A 104 -14.16 40.05 -15.19
C VAL A 104 -14.59 38.64 -14.79
N ASP A 105 -13.64 37.71 -14.76
CA ASP A 105 -13.89 36.35 -14.29
C ASP A 105 -13.99 36.28 -12.74
N GLN A 106 -14.25 35.11 -12.17
CA GLN A 106 -14.36 34.94 -10.72
C GLN A 106 -13.03 35.17 -9.98
N CYS A 107 -11.93 35.30 -10.71
CA CYS A 107 -10.59 35.57 -10.21
C CYS A 107 -10.24 37.06 -10.21
N GLY A 108 -11.14 37.92 -10.71
CA GLY A 108 -10.84 39.34 -10.87
C GLY A 108 -10.05 39.65 -12.14
N VAL A 109 -9.87 38.69 -13.05
CA VAL A 109 -9.11 38.85 -14.30
C VAL A 109 -10.07 39.19 -15.43
N CYS A 110 -9.87 40.33 -16.08
CA CYS A 110 -10.62 40.69 -17.26
C CYS A 110 -10.34 39.72 -18.42
N GLY A 111 -11.39 39.11 -18.98
CA GLY A 111 -11.25 38.08 -20.01
C GLY A 111 -10.60 36.78 -19.51
N GLY A 112 -10.54 36.60 -18.19
CA GLY A 112 -9.99 35.40 -17.57
C GLY A 112 -10.87 34.16 -17.77
N ASN A 113 -10.29 33.00 -17.50
CA ASN A 113 -10.93 31.69 -17.67
C ASN A 113 -11.14 30.97 -16.34
N ASN A 114 -11.25 31.71 -15.22
CA ASN A 114 -11.43 31.16 -13.88
C ASN A 114 -10.26 30.26 -13.42
N ALA A 115 -9.03 30.53 -13.89
CA ALA A 115 -7.86 29.69 -13.60
C ALA A 115 -7.46 29.62 -12.12
N CYS A 116 -7.90 30.59 -11.30
CA CYS A 116 -7.62 30.62 -9.86
C CYS A 116 -8.56 29.74 -9.03
N LEU A 117 -9.63 29.20 -9.64
CA LEU A 117 -10.57 28.37 -8.90
C LEU A 117 -9.88 27.09 -8.43
N ASP A 118 -10.15 26.73 -7.18
CA ASP A 118 -9.80 25.41 -6.68
C ASP A 118 -10.77 24.35 -7.23
N CYS A 119 -10.58 23.09 -6.86
CA CYS A 119 -11.42 22.01 -7.39
C CYS A 119 -12.86 21.99 -6.86
N GLU A 120 -13.23 22.85 -5.89
CA GLU A 120 -14.62 23.08 -5.47
C GLU A 120 -15.22 24.33 -6.12
N GLY A 121 -14.47 25.02 -7.00
CA GLY A 121 -14.90 26.26 -7.62
C GLY A 121 -14.74 27.48 -6.71
N VAL A 122 -13.90 27.41 -5.67
CA VAL A 122 -13.60 28.54 -4.79
C VAL A 122 -12.38 29.30 -5.32
N PRO A 123 -12.51 30.61 -5.64
CA PRO A 123 -11.37 31.43 -6.05
C PRO A 123 -10.26 31.42 -5.01
N PHE A 124 -9.03 31.08 -5.43
CA PHE A 124 -7.84 30.99 -4.58
C PHE A 124 -8.02 30.03 -3.39
N GLY A 125 -8.93 29.06 -3.49
CA GLY A 125 -9.13 28.05 -2.48
C GLY A 125 -7.94 27.08 -2.37
N PRO A 126 -7.74 26.43 -1.21
CA PRO A 126 -6.59 25.57 -0.99
C PRO A 126 -6.75 24.15 -1.56
N LYS A 127 -7.98 23.75 -1.97
CA LYS A 127 -8.28 22.35 -2.29
C LYS A 127 -7.74 21.96 -3.66
N ARG A 128 -7.15 20.77 -3.73
CA ARG A 128 -6.63 20.18 -4.96
C ARG A 128 -7.25 18.81 -5.17
N VAL A 129 -7.36 18.43 -6.43
CA VAL A 129 -7.72 17.05 -6.80
C VAL A 129 -6.57 16.14 -6.38
N ASP A 130 -6.88 15.11 -5.61
CA ASP A 130 -5.92 14.09 -5.21
C ASP A 130 -5.66 13.09 -6.34
N LYS A 131 -4.80 12.07 -6.12
CA LYS A 131 -4.52 11.04 -7.14
C LYS A 131 -5.74 10.16 -7.46
N CYS A 132 -6.78 10.22 -6.64
CA CYS A 132 -8.03 9.48 -6.81
C CYS A 132 -9.06 10.25 -7.63
N GLY A 133 -8.78 11.50 -8.02
CA GLY A 133 -9.74 12.36 -8.70
C GLY A 133 -10.71 13.05 -7.73
N VAL A 134 -10.47 12.98 -6.41
CA VAL A 134 -11.34 13.57 -5.39
C VAL A 134 -10.79 14.94 -4.99
N CYS A 135 -11.64 15.96 -5.05
CA CYS A 135 -11.27 17.28 -4.58
C CYS A 135 -11.12 17.30 -3.04
N GLY A 136 -9.94 17.70 -2.55
CA GLY A 136 -9.63 17.66 -1.12
C GLY A 136 -9.50 16.24 -0.55
N GLY A 137 -9.34 15.24 -1.41
CA GLY A 137 -9.12 13.86 -1.01
C GLY A 137 -7.76 13.64 -0.37
N ASP A 138 -7.63 12.54 0.37
CA ASP A 138 -6.46 12.14 1.12
C ASP A 138 -5.66 11.01 0.45
N ASN A 139 -5.96 10.70 -0.82
CA ASN A 139 -5.42 9.56 -1.56
C ASN A 139 -5.80 8.19 -0.97
N SER A 140 -6.93 8.07 -0.28
CA SER A 140 -7.41 6.80 0.30
C SER A 140 -7.69 5.69 -0.70
N CYS A 141 -7.85 5.98 -2.00
CA CYS A 141 -8.03 4.97 -3.04
C CYS A 141 -6.73 4.30 -3.50
N LEU A 142 -5.55 4.76 -3.06
CA LEU A 142 -4.28 4.20 -3.48
C LEU A 142 -4.10 2.81 -2.88
N ASP A 143 -3.62 1.88 -3.69
CA ASP A 143 -3.15 0.59 -3.20
C ASP A 143 -1.77 0.73 -2.52
N CYS A 144 -1.23 -0.38 -2.00
CA CYS A 144 0.05 -0.35 -1.28
C CYS A 144 1.27 -0.01 -2.16
N GLU A 145 1.12 0.06 -3.49
CA GLU A 145 2.15 0.51 -4.44
C GLU A 145 1.95 1.97 -4.86
N GLY A 146 0.91 2.64 -4.33
CA GLY A 146 0.56 4.00 -4.70
C GLY A 146 -0.22 4.11 -6.00
N THR A 147 -0.82 3.00 -6.47
CA THR A 147 -1.64 2.97 -7.70
C THR A 147 -3.10 3.29 -7.34
N PRO A 148 -3.71 4.34 -7.92
CA PRO A 148 -5.13 4.64 -7.72
C PRO A 148 -6.02 3.46 -8.12
N PHE A 149 -6.91 3.05 -7.21
CA PHE A 149 -7.82 1.91 -7.41
C PHE A 149 -7.11 0.59 -7.75
N GLY A 150 -5.84 0.46 -7.38
CA GLY A 150 -5.11 -0.79 -7.50
C GLY A 150 -5.64 -1.86 -6.54
N THR A 151 -5.30 -3.12 -6.80
CA THR A 151 -5.80 -4.27 -6.04
C THR A 151 -4.78 -4.82 -5.05
N LYS A 152 -3.55 -4.29 -5.03
CA LYS A 152 -2.49 -4.82 -4.19
C LYS A 152 -2.70 -4.41 -2.73
N GLN A 153 -2.56 -5.38 -1.84
CA GLN A 153 -2.61 -5.16 -0.39
C GLN A 153 -1.29 -5.54 0.24
N VAL A 154 -0.98 -4.91 1.37
CA VAL A 154 0.15 -5.30 2.20
C VAL A 154 -0.15 -6.69 2.77
N ASP A 155 0.76 -7.63 2.56
CA ASP A 155 0.65 -8.97 3.13
C ASP A 155 1.03 -8.97 4.63
N GLN A 156 0.93 -10.11 5.30
CA GLN A 156 1.24 -10.21 6.74
C GLN A 156 2.72 -9.97 7.05
N CYS A 157 3.58 -10.02 6.03
CA CYS A 157 5.01 -9.74 6.13
C CYS A 157 5.34 -8.26 5.93
N GLY A 158 4.35 -7.40 5.72
CA GLY A 158 4.56 -5.98 5.43
C GLY A 158 4.94 -5.71 3.97
N VAL A 159 4.79 -6.69 3.07
CA VAL A 159 5.16 -6.58 1.66
C VAL A 159 3.92 -6.33 0.81
N CYS A 160 3.94 -5.25 0.01
CA CYS A 160 2.87 -4.97 -0.94
C CYS A 160 2.78 -6.05 -2.03
N GLY A 161 1.61 -6.68 -2.18
CA GLY A 161 1.41 -7.77 -3.14
C GLY A 161 2.18 -9.05 -2.82
N GLY A 162 2.65 -9.20 -1.58
CA GLY A 162 3.36 -10.40 -1.14
C GLY A 162 2.44 -11.61 -0.94
N ASP A 163 3.05 -12.79 -0.87
CA ASP A 163 2.40 -14.09 -0.71
C ASP A 163 2.54 -14.65 0.73
N ASN A 164 2.93 -13.80 1.69
CA ASN A 164 3.27 -14.14 3.06
C ASN A 164 4.52 -15.03 3.22
N SER A 165 5.36 -15.20 2.19
CA SER A 165 6.54 -16.08 2.29
C SER A 165 7.80 -15.39 2.83
N THR A 166 7.93 -14.07 2.67
CA THR A 166 9.16 -13.32 2.94
C THR A 166 9.53 -13.27 4.42
N CYS A 167 8.52 -13.18 5.30
CA CYS A 167 8.68 -13.23 6.76
C CYS A 167 8.69 -14.65 7.35
N LEU A 168 8.63 -15.69 6.52
CA LEU A 168 8.80 -17.10 6.94
C LEU A 168 10.28 -17.54 6.99
N SER A 169 11.21 -16.58 7.02
CA SER A 169 12.65 -16.82 7.06
C SER A 169 13.02 -17.55 8.36
N GLY A 170 13.15 -18.88 8.28
CA GLY A 170 13.50 -19.76 9.40
C GLY A 170 12.66 -21.04 9.52
N CYS A 171 11.57 -21.18 8.77
CA CYS A 171 10.79 -22.42 8.77
C CYS A 171 11.55 -23.51 7.98
N VAL A 172 12.21 -24.43 8.71
CA VAL A 172 12.81 -25.64 8.11
C VAL A 172 11.70 -26.68 7.91
N THR A 173 11.34 -26.97 6.67
CA THR A 173 10.49 -28.13 6.34
C THR A 173 11.32 -29.40 6.50
N GLN A 174 10.97 -30.26 7.46
CA GLN A 174 11.60 -31.58 7.58
C GLN A 174 10.90 -32.58 6.66
N ASN A 175 11.68 -33.34 5.90
CA ASN A 175 11.14 -34.49 5.16
C ASN A 175 10.66 -35.54 6.18
N ILE A 176 9.36 -35.82 6.16
CA ILE A 176 8.71 -36.78 7.06
C ILE A 176 9.33 -38.19 6.92
N GLU A 177 9.84 -38.54 5.74
CA GLU A 177 10.49 -39.84 5.49
C GLU A 177 11.76 -40.03 6.32
N ASP A 178 12.51 -38.96 6.60
CA ASP A 178 13.73 -39.00 7.41
C ASP A 178 13.42 -39.33 8.87
N VAL A 179 12.19 -39.07 9.32
CA VAL A 179 11.70 -39.42 10.66
C VAL A 179 11.10 -40.82 10.69
N ILE A 180 10.27 -41.17 9.70
CA ILE A 180 9.51 -42.44 9.68
C ILE A 180 10.43 -43.64 9.43
N ASN A 181 11.37 -43.54 8.50
CA ASN A 181 12.19 -44.67 8.08
C ASN A 181 13.05 -45.27 9.22
N PRO A 182 13.75 -44.47 10.03
CA PRO A 182 14.49 -44.99 11.20
C PRO A 182 13.58 -45.64 12.25
N ILE A 183 12.38 -45.09 12.46
CA ILE A 183 11.40 -45.64 13.41
C ILE A 183 10.99 -47.05 12.99
N ASN A 184 10.58 -47.20 11.73
CA ASN A 184 10.11 -48.46 11.16
C ASN A 184 11.18 -49.55 11.23
N ARG A 185 12.41 -49.22 10.80
CA ARG A 185 13.55 -50.16 10.82
C ARG A 185 13.85 -50.65 12.24
N THR A 186 13.79 -49.75 13.22
CA THR A 186 14.13 -50.09 14.61
C THR A 186 13.05 -50.94 15.27
N LEU A 187 11.77 -50.62 15.06
CA LEU A 187 10.65 -51.40 15.57
C LEU A 187 10.63 -52.81 14.97
N LEU A 188 10.81 -52.95 13.65
CA LEU A 188 10.91 -54.26 13.00
C LEU A 188 12.06 -55.09 13.59
N THR A 189 13.21 -54.46 13.83
CA THR A 189 14.37 -55.14 14.43
C THR A 189 14.09 -55.61 15.86
N LEU A 190 13.46 -54.77 16.69
CA LEU A 190 13.09 -55.12 18.07
C LEU A 190 12.04 -56.22 18.13
N ARG A 191 11.03 -56.17 17.26
CA ARG A 191 10.01 -57.22 17.09
C ARG A 191 10.68 -58.56 16.83
N ASP A 192 11.64 -58.61 15.91
CA ASP A 192 12.32 -59.84 15.53
C ASP A 192 13.21 -60.37 16.67
N VAL A 193 13.89 -59.49 17.40
CA VAL A 193 14.66 -59.87 18.60
C VAL A 193 13.73 -60.49 19.66
N TYR A 194 12.60 -59.86 19.94
CA TYR A 194 11.63 -60.36 20.91
C TYR A 194 10.97 -61.68 20.46
N GLY A 195 10.58 -61.77 19.19
CA GLY A 195 10.02 -62.98 18.60
C GLY A 195 10.99 -64.17 18.66
N ARG A 196 12.27 -63.94 18.37
CA ARG A 196 13.31 -64.98 18.53
C ARG A 196 13.52 -65.39 19.98
N ALA A 197 13.43 -64.45 20.94
CA ALA A 197 13.52 -64.78 22.36
C ALA A 197 12.34 -65.65 22.83
N LEU A 198 11.12 -65.38 22.34
CA LEU A 198 9.94 -66.19 22.61
C LEU A 198 10.07 -67.63 22.09
N ARG A 199 10.52 -67.80 20.84
CA ARG A 199 10.73 -69.14 20.24
C ARG A 199 11.77 -69.95 21.00
N ARG A 200 12.89 -69.32 21.36
CA ARG A 200 13.94 -69.97 22.16
C ARG A 200 13.51 -70.33 23.56
N TYR A 201 12.68 -69.51 24.20
CA TYR A 201 12.10 -69.88 25.48
C TYR A 201 11.23 -71.13 25.36
N ARG A 202 10.44 -71.25 24.29
CA ARG A 202 9.67 -72.47 23.99
C ARG A 202 10.60 -73.67 23.78
N GLU A 203 11.59 -73.55 22.90
CA GLU A 203 12.55 -74.62 22.59
C GLU A 203 13.29 -75.10 23.85
N ALA A 204 13.75 -74.18 24.71
CA ALA A 204 14.41 -74.53 25.97
C ALA A 204 13.45 -75.22 26.96
N ALA A 205 12.17 -74.82 27.00
CA ALA A 205 11.18 -75.48 27.85
C ALA A 205 10.81 -76.89 27.36
N GLU A 206 10.79 -77.10 26.04
CA GLU A 206 10.59 -78.42 25.43
C GLU A 206 11.79 -79.34 25.74
N ALA A 207 13.01 -78.85 25.54
CA ALA A 207 14.24 -79.59 25.84
C ALA A 207 14.37 -79.96 27.33
N ALA A 208 13.95 -79.06 28.23
CA ALA A 208 13.96 -79.28 29.67
C ALA A 208 12.77 -80.10 30.20
N LYS A 209 11.89 -80.62 29.32
CA LYS A 209 10.71 -81.44 29.67
C LYS A 209 9.84 -80.85 30.79
N VAL A 210 9.57 -79.54 30.73
CA VAL A 210 8.78 -78.85 31.76
C VAL A 210 7.35 -79.41 31.83
N SER A 211 6.85 -79.70 33.03
CA SER A 211 5.53 -80.35 33.25
C SER A 211 4.31 -79.60 32.69
N ASN A 212 4.41 -78.30 32.46
CA ASN A 212 3.32 -77.45 31.94
C ASN A 212 3.58 -76.91 30.53
N ILE A 213 4.22 -77.71 29.67
CA ILE A 213 4.68 -77.28 28.34
C ILE A 213 3.58 -76.71 27.44
N ASP A 214 2.37 -77.24 27.49
CA ASP A 214 1.25 -76.72 26.68
C ASP A 214 0.84 -75.31 27.06
N LYS A 215 0.94 -74.97 28.36
CA LYS A 215 0.73 -73.60 28.84
C LYS A 215 1.79 -72.66 28.28
N VAL A 216 3.05 -73.10 28.21
CA VAL A 216 4.16 -72.34 27.61
C VAL A 216 3.92 -72.15 26.10
N ARG A 217 3.55 -73.21 25.37
CA ARG A 217 3.21 -73.14 23.93
C ARG A 217 2.10 -72.14 23.67
N ARG A 218 0.97 -72.23 24.38
CA ARG A 218 -0.16 -71.29 24.25
C ARG A 218 0.26 -69.86 24.53
N GLN A 219 1.05 -69.61 25.59
CA GLN A 219 1.54 -68.27 25.93
C GLN A 219 2.47 -67.70 24.86
N VAL A 220 3.40 -68.50 24.35
CA VAL A 220 4.33 -68.08 23.29
C VAL A 220 3.58 -67.79 22.00
N THR A 221 2.68 -68.68 21.57
CA THR A 221 1.85 -68.49 20.37
C THR A 221 0.97 -67.25 20.48
N LYS A 222 0.32 -67.02 21.62
CA LYS A 222 -0.49 -65.81 21.86
C LYS A 222 0.34 -64.54 21.74
N ARG A 223 1.56 -64.53 22.29
CA ARG A 223 2.48 -63.38 22.19
C ARG A 223 3.04 -63.17 20.79
N LEU A 224 3.40 -64.25 20.08
CA LEU A 224 3.85 -64.20 18.69
C LEU A 224 2.74 -63.68 17.76
N LYS A 225 1.49 -64.14 17.94
CA LYS A 225 0.34 -63.61 17.21
C LYS A 225 0.13 -62.11 17.50
N ARG A 226 0.21 -61.68 18.76
CA ARG A 226 0.09 -60.26 19.13
C ARG A 226 1.14 -59.37 18.47
N ILE A 227 2.41 -59.78 18.43
CA ILE A 227 3.47 -58.99 17.79
C ILE A 227 3.43 -59.10 16.25
N SER A 228 2.89 -60.19 15.70
CA SER A 228 2.72 -60.35 14.26
C SER A 228 1.55 -59.53 13.74
N PHE A 229 0.41 -59.55 14.43
CA PHE A 229 -0.81 -58.81 14.08
C PHE A 229 -0.62 -57.31 14.25
N ARG A 230 0.07 -56.90 15.33
CA ARG A 230 0.31 -55.48 15.61
C ARG A 230 1.45 -54.87 14.77
N TYR A 231 2.27 -55.69 14.10
CA TYR A 231 3.46 -55.23 13.34
C TYR A 231 3.73 -56.12 12.12
N PRO A 232 3.00 -55.93 11.01
CA PRO A 232 3.28 -56.60 9.73
C PRO A 232 4.70 -56.29 9.21
N LYS A 233 5.21 -57.12 8.29
CA LYS A 233 6.55 -56.93 7.67
C LYS A 233 6.66 -55.60 6.89
N LYS A 234 5.54 -55.04 6.45
CA LYS A 234 5.39 -53.69 5.92
C LYS A 234 4.64 -52.88 6.97
N PHE A 235 5.28 -51.90 7.56
CA PHE A 235 4.66 -51.06 8.57
C PHE A 235 4.00 -49.87 7.87
N ASN A 236 2.70 -49.97 7.63
CA ASN A 236 1.86 -48.79 7.53
C ASN A 236 1.38 -48.52 8.94
N LEU A 237 2.18 -47.81 9.75
CA LEU A 237 1.53 -47.00 10.77
C LEU A 237 0.59 -46.09 10.00
N ASP A 238 -0.68 -46.07 10.39
CA ASP A 238 -1.59 -45.05 9.94
C ASP A 238 -1.13 -43.73 10.54
N PHE A 239 -0.10 -43.17 9.92
CA PHE A 239 0.40 -41.83 10.16
C PHE A 239 -0.40 -40.84 9.32
N SER A 240 -1.68 -41.11 9.00
CA SER A 240 -2.61 -40.07 8.51
C SER A 240 -2.67 -38.86 9.46
N LEU A 241 -2.24 -39.00 10.72
CA LEU A 241 -2.01 -37.91 11.68
C LEU A 241 -0.63 -37.20 11.55
N LEU A 242 0.34 -37.73 10.79
CA LEU A 242 1.59 -37.02 10.43
C LEU A 242 1.60 -36.52 9.00
N THR A 243 0.85 -37.19 8.12
CA THR A 243 0.78 -36.92 6.69
C THR A 243 -0.48 -36.16 6.33
N LYS A 244 -1.31 -35.75 7.30
CA LYS A 244 -2.25 -34.66 7.06
C LYS A 244 -1.40 -33.45 6.75
N THR A 245 -1.31 -33.17 5.45
CA THR A 245 -0.77 -31.97 4.86
C THR A 245 -1.19 -30.82 5.74
N THR A 246 -0.20 -30.21 6.38
CA THR A 246 -0.36 -28.99 7.14
C THR A 246 -1.01 -27.95 6.25
N VAL A 247 -2.29 -27.70 6.47
CA VAL A 247 -2.82 -26.39 6.21
C VAL A 247 -2.15 -25.50 7.24
N LEU A 248 -1.23 -24.64 6.78
CA LEU A 248 -0.81 -23.48 7.54
C LEU A 248 -2.07 -22.71 7.92
N THR A 249 -2.52 -22.86 9.16
CA THR A 249 -3.56 -22.02 9.73
C THR A 249 -2.84 -21.03 10.62
N CYS A 250 -2.43 -19.91 10.03
CA CYS A 250 -2.04 -18.74 10.79
C CYS A 250 -3.31 -18.20 11.45
N SER A 251 -3.41 -18.30 12.78
CA SER A 251 -4.43 -17.55 13.52
C SER A 251 -4.13 -16.06 13.36
N GLU A 252 -5.15 -15.26 13.05
CA GLU A 252 -5.06 -13.81 12.78
C GLU A 252 -4.44 -12.97 13.93
N GLN A 253 -4.08 -13.56 15.06
CA GLN A 253 -3.69 -12.83 16.28
C GLN A 253 -2.45 -13.37 17.02
N VAL A 254 -1.71 -14.36 16.49
CA VAL A 254 -0.51 -14.87 17.20
C VAL A 254 0.65 -15.13 16.24
N THR A 255 1.81 -14.52 16.53
CA THR A 255 3.12 -14.70 15.88
C THR A 255 3.74 -16.08 16.10
N ALA A 256 2.94 -17.15 15.97
CA ALA A 256 3.43 -18.53 16.05
C ALA A 256 2.57 -19.47 15.20
N CYS A 257 3.15 -19.96 14.11
CA CYS A 257 2.64 -21.14 13.41
C CYS A 257 3.01 -22.38 14.21
N ALA A 258 2.06 -22.98 14.92
CA ALA A 258 2.26 -24.27 15.58
C ALA A 258 1.47 -25.37 14.88
N VAL A 259 2.14 -26.47 14.56
CA VAL A 259 1.54 -27.64 13.92
C VAL A 259 1.56 -28.81 14.90
N GLU A 260 0.39 -29.44 15.03
CA GLU A 260 0.07 -30.74 15.64
C GLU A 260 1.15 -31.38 16.52
N ASP A 261 0.88 -31.41 17.82
CA ASP A 261 1.73 -32.00 18.84
C ASP A 261 1.81 -33.54 18.70
N ARG A 262 3.03 -34.05 18.56
CA ARG A 262 3.32 -35.48 18.37
C ARG A 262 3.66 -36.22 19.65
N ILE A 263 3.52 -35.56 20.80
CA ILE A 263 3.95 -36.08 22.11
C ILE A 263 3.29 -37.42 22.42
N ASP A 264 2.00 -37.61 22.15
CA ASP A 264 1.29 -38.85 22.49
C ASP A 264 1.75 -40.06 21.66
N ALA A 265 2.00 -39.86 20.36
CA ALA A 265 2.53 -40.89 19.49
C ALA A 265 3.97 -41.28 19.89
N ILE A 266 4.82 -40.29 20.18
CA ILE A 266 6.20 -40.51 20.63
C ILE A 266 6.21 -41.25 21.97
N ASN A 267 5.37 -40.84 22.93
CA ASN A 267 5.26 -41.48 24.23
C ASN A 267 4.78 -42.93 24.12
N SER A 268 3.82 -43.20 23.22
CA SER A 268 3.33 -44.54 22.92
C SER A 268 4.44 -45.43 22.34
N LEU A 269 5.29 -44.89 21.45
CA LEU A 269 6.44 -45.60 20.89
C LEU A 269 7.51 -45.90 21.95
N LYS A 270 7.80 -44.94 22.85
CA LYS A 270 8.70 -45.14 23.99
C LYS A 270 8.22 -46.31 24.85
N ALA A 271 6.97 -46.26 25.30
CA ALA A 271 6.37 -47.30 26.15
C ALA A 271 6.40 -48.69 25.49
N LEU A 272 6.14 -48.75 24.18
CA LEU A 272 6.19 -49.99 23.41
C LEU A 272 7.59 -50.61 23.42
N VAL A 273 8.62 -49.83 23.09
CA VAL A 273 10.00 -50.32 23.01
C VAL A 273 10.51 -50.78 24.37
N GLU A 274 10.13 -50.09 25.45
CA GLU A 274 10.41 -50.54 26.81
C GLU A 274 9.76 -51.89 27.13
N SER A 275 8.49 -52.06 26.78
CA SER A 275 7.75 -53.30 26.99
C SER A 275 8.40 -54.48 26.28
N TRP A 276 8.87 -54.27 25.04
CA TRP A 276 9.53 -55.31 24.24
C TRP A 276 10.92 -55.66 24.73
N GLU A 277 11.70 -54.68 25.17
CA GLU A 277 13.01 -54.92 25.78
C GLU A 277 12.85 -55.72 27.08
N LYS A 278 11.98 -55.28 27.99
CA LYS A 278 11.68 -55.98 29.25
C LYS A 278 11.17 -57.40 28.98
N GLY A 279 10.27 -57.55 28.01
CA GLY A 279 9.76 -58.84 27.55
C GLY A 279 10.86 -59.77 27.03
N THR A 280 11.75 -59.25 26.20
CA THR A 280 12.89 -60.00 25.63
C THR A 280 13.81 -60.49 26.74
N ILE A 281 14.23 -59.61 27.65
CA ILE A 281 15.11 -59.98 28.76
C ILE A 281 14.45 -61.05 29.63
N LYS A 282 13.15 -60.91 29.93
CA LYS A 282 12.40 -61.89 30.72
C LYS A 282 12.40 -63.27 30.05
N MET A 283 12.17 -63.35 28.74
CA MET A 283 12.16 -64.63 28.03
C MET A 283 13.56 -65.25 27.94
N VAL A 284 14.58 -64.45 27.66
CA VAL A 284 15.98 -64.93 27.63
C VAL A 284 16.42 -65.44 29.00
N ARG A 285 16.08 -64.75 30.09
CA ARG A 285 16.37 -65.20 31.46
C ARG A 285 15.65 -66.50 31.81
N ARG A 286 14.42 -66.69 31.34
CA ARG A 286 13.71 -67.96 31.53
C ARG A 286 14.36 -69.10 30.75
N ALA A 287 14.73 -68.86 29.50
CA ALA A 287 15.47 -69.85 28.69
C ALA A 287 16.81 -70.22 29.34
N LEU A 288 17.54 -69.24 29.90
CA LEU A 288 18.79 -69.47 30.64
C LEU A 288 18.62 -70.43 31.82
N ARG A 289 17.53 -70.29 32.59
CA ARG A 289 17.22 -71.20 33.72
C ARG A 289 16.92 -72.62 33.27
N LEU A 290 16.56 -72.80 32.01
CA LEU A 290 16.22 -74.08 31.39
C LEU A 290 17.39 -74.67 30.58
N GLY A 291 18.62 -74.17 30.80
CA GLY A 291 19.83 -74.72 30.18
C GLY A 291 20.26 -74.08 28.85
N ALA A 292 19.63 -72.97 28.42
CA ALA A 292 20.08 -72.28 27.21
C ALA A 292 21.51 -71.70 27.35
N ALA A 293 22.27 -71.67 26.24
CA ALA A 293 23.66 -71.21 26.23
C ALA A 293 23.85 -69.79 26.82
N LYS A 294 24.75 -69.66 27.80
CA LYS A 294 25.04 -68.41 28.52
C LYS A 294 25.55 -67.29 27.61
N SER A 295 26.50 -67.60 26.73
CA SER A 295 27.16 -66.63 25.84
C SER A 295 26.16 -65.97 24.88
N GLU A 296 25.33 -66.77 24.23
CA GLU A 296 24.35 -66.34 23.25
C GLU A 296 23.16 -65.58 23.91
N SER A 297 22.76 -65.99 25.09
CA SER A 297 21.75 -65.28 25.89
C SER A 297 22.23 -63.88 26.31
N ARG A 298 23.50 -63.75 26.74
CA ARG A 298 24.12 -62.46 27.05
C ARG A 298 24.17 -61.55 25.81
N LYS A 299 24.54 -62.07 24.64
CA LYS A 299 24.55 -61.31 23.37
C LYS A 299 23.17 -60.74 23.04
N ARG A 300 22.10 -61.51 23.24
CA ARG A 300 20.71 -61.07 22.98
C ARG A 300 20.23 -59.99 23.93
N ILE A 301 20.52 -60.13 25.22
CA ILE A 301 20.19 -59.09 26.21
C ILE A 301 20.90 -57.78 25.86
N ARG A 302 22.21 -57.85 25.54
CA ARG A 302 22.98 -56.66 25.11
C ARG A 302 22.41 -56.03 23.85
N ARG A 303 22.04 -56.85 22.85
CA ARG A 303 21.42 -56.36 21.60
C ARG A 303 20.08 -55.66 21.86
N ALA A 304 19.21 -56.23 22.69
CA ALA A 304 17.93 -55.62 23.03
C ALA A 304 18.09 -54.27 23.75
N LYS A 305 18.99 -54.20 24.73
CA LYS A 305 19.31 -52.94 25.45
C LYS A 305 19.88 -51.87 24.51
N ARG A 306 20.82 -52.24 23.63
CA ARG A 306 21.41 -51.31 22.65
C ARG A 306 20.37 -50.75 21.67
N LEU A 307 19.47 -51.60 21.18
CA LEU A 307 18.40 -51.18 20.28
C LEU A 307 17.43 -50.21 20.97
N LYS A 308 17.01 -50.49 22.21
CA LYS A 308 16.21 -49.56 23.02
C LYS A 308 16.92 -48.21 23.17
N ALA A 309 18.17 -48.22 23.60
CA ALA A 309 18.92 -46.98 23.88
C ALA A 309 19.03 -46.10 22.63
N ARG A 310 19.42 -46.67 21.48
CA ARG A 310 19.48 -45.95 20.21
C ARG A 310 18.13 -45.41 19.77
N PHE A 311 17.06 -46.19 19.94
CA PHE A 311 15.72 -45.76 19.59
C PHE A 311 15.22 -44.59 20.46
N LEU A 312 15.46 -44.64 21.76
CA LEU A 312 15.08 -43.55 22.65
C LEU A 312 15.88 -42.28 22.38
N GLN A 313 17.17 -42.40 22.07
CA GLN A 313 18.00 -41.29 21.65
C GLN A 313 17.44 -40.63 20.37
N PHE A 314 17.09 -41.45 19.37
CA PHE A 314 16.47 -40.97 18.15
C PHE A 314 15.10 -40.30 18.42
N LEU A 315 14.22 -40.93 19.20
CA LEU A 315 12.92 -40.33 19.53
C LEU A 315 13.02 -39.02 20.31
N ASN A 316 14.11 -38.80 21.05
CA ASN A 316 14.36 -37.53 21.73
C ASN A 316 14.91 -36.45 20.78
N SER A 317 15.49 -36.83 19.64
CA SER A 317 15.91 -35.89 18.59
C SER A 317 14.82 -35.59 17.56
N VAL A 318 13.71 -36.34 17.57
CA VAL A 318 12.55 -36.04 16.71
C VAL A 318 11.88 -34.76 17.21
N PRO A 319 11.72 -33.73 16.36
CA PRO A 319 10.99 -32.52 16.73
C PRO A 319 9.56 -32.86 17.15
N ARG A 320 9.08 -32.20 18.21
CA ARG A 320 7.72 -32.39 18.72
C ARG A 320 6.65 -31.71 17.86
N PHE A 321 7.07 -30.85 16.93
CA PHE A 321 6.25 -30.03 16.03
C PHE A 321 6.75 -30.18 14.57
N ASN A 322 5.89 -29.98 13.56
CA ASN A 322 6.26 -30.08 12.13
C ASN A 322 7.05 -28.88 11.58
N SER A 323 7.06 -27.74 12.28
CA SER A 323 7.85 -26.57 11.90
C SER A 323 8.30 -25.82 13.15
N ASN A 324 9.55 -25.34 13.14
CA ASN A 324 10.03 -24.32 14.06
C ASN A 324 9.99 -23.02 13.28
N CYS A 325 8.93 -22.23 13.43
CA CYS A 325 8.93 -20.85 12.94
C CYS A 325 9.21 -19.98 14.17
N GLN A 326 10.42 -19.42 14.25
CA GLN A 326 10.66 -18.30 15.15
C GLN A 326 9.88 -17.13 14.54
N GLY A 327 8.84 -16.67 15.22
CA GLY A 327 8.06 -15.54 14.75
C GLY A 327 9.00 -14.37 14.50
N ALA A 328 9.10 -13.94 13.24
CA ALA A 328 9.67 -12.64 12.94
C ALA A 328 8.80 -11.62 13.67
N THR A 329 9.40 -10.88 14.60
CA THR A 329 8.78 -9.66 15.12
C THR A 329 8.48 -8.78 13.91
N PRO A 330 7.22 -8.33 13.70
CA PRO A 330 6.95 -7.38 12.63
C PRO A 330 7.85 -6.16 12.82
N PRO A 331 8.39 -5.56 11.74
CA PRO A 331 9.10 -4.31 11.86
C PRO A 331 8.18 -3.31 12.57
N SER A 332 8.66 -2.78 13.69
CA SER A 332 7.99 -1.70 14.41
C SER A 332 7.77 -0.56 13.44
N VAL A 333 6.49 -0.26 13.20
CA VAL A 333 5.99 0.89 12.43
C VAL A 333 6.46 2.19 13.07
#